data_AF-A0A7W0UN98-F1
#
_entry.id   AF-A0A7W0UN98-F1
#
_cell.length_a   1.000
_cell.length_b   1.000
_cell.length_c   1.000
_cell.angle_alpha   90.00
_cell.angle_beta   90.00
_cell.angle_gamma   90.00
#
_symmetry.space_group_name_H-M   'P 1'
#
loop_
_entity.id
_entity.type
_entity.pdbx_description
1 polymer ?
#
loop_
_entity_poly.entity_id
_entity_poly.type
_entity_poly.pdbx_seq_one_letter_code
_entity_poly.pdbx_strand_id
1 'polypeptide(L)' 'MAEAEARERIQKLLVTGDNRLKQGVAHEKVRETYEEALAVAREAGLEDSVGPLVEVRLADLERLARESPPPELPAA' A
#
# COMPACT_ATOMS: atom_id res chain seq x y z
N MET A 1 -3.95 -21.56 0.13
CA MET A 1 -2.58 -21.22 -0.29
C MET A 1 -1.61 -21.74 0.74
N ALA A 2 -0.40 -22.15 0.34
CA ALA A 2 0.64 -22.45 1.33
C ALA A 2 1.11 -21.14 1.99
N GLU A 3 1.49 -21.16 3.27
CA GLU A 3 1.96 -19.95 3.98
C GLU A 3 3.11 -19.26 3.24
N ALA A 4 4.05 -20.03 2.69
CA ALA A 4 5.18 -19.51 1.91
C ALA A 4 4.73 -18.79 0.62
N GLU A 5 3.72 -19.32 -0.07
CA GLU A 5 3.14 -18.72 -1.27
C GLU A 5 2.42 -17.39 -0.93
N ALA A 6 1.69 -17.37 0.19
CA ALA A 6 1.05 -16.15 0.69
C ALA A 6 2.09 -15.09 1.05
N ARG A 7 3.17 -15.46 1.75
CA ARG A 7 4.27 -14.54 2.08
C ARG A 7 4.94 -13.97 0.82
N GLU A 8 5.19 -14.80 -0.19
CA GLU A 8 5.76 -14.35 -1.46
C GLU A 8 4.82 -13.37 -2.17
N ARG A 9 3.51 -13.66 -2.21
CA ARG A 9 2.51 -12.77 -2.81
C ARG A 9 2.42 -11.42 -2.08
N ILE A 10 2.39 -11.44 -0.75
CA ILE A 10 2.40 -10.24 0.09
C ILE A 10 3.65 -9.41 -0.20
N GLN A 11 4.83 -10.03 -0.24
CA GLN A 11 6.08 -9.34 -0.54
C GLN A 11 6.04 -8.65 -1.90
N LYS A 12 5.53 -9.35 -2.93
CA LYS A 12 5.37 -8.79 -4.29
C LYS A 12 4.43 -7.59 -4.29
N LEU A 13 3.31 -7.65 -3.56
CA LEU A 13 2.37 -6.54 -3.46
C LEU A 13 3.00 -5.32 -2.77
N LEU A 14 3.70 -5.52 -1.67
CA LEU A 14 4.41 -4.44 -0.96
C LEU A 14 5.45 -3.76 -1.87
N VAL A 15 6.30 -4.54 -2.53
CA VAL A 15 7.31 -4.03 -3.47
C VAL A 15 6.64 -3.31 -4.66
N THR A 16 5.50 -3.81 -5.13
CA THR A 16 4.74 -3.17 -6.20
C THR A 16 4.18 -1.82 -5.76
N GLY A 17 3.61 -1.73 -4.55
CA GLY A 17 3.11 -0.48 -3.99
C GLY A 17 4.23 0.55 -3.81
N ASP A 18 5.37 0.14 -3.26
CA ASP A 18 6.54 1.01 -3.07
C ASP A 18 7.06 1.56 -4.41
N ASN A 19 7.14 0.69 -5.43
CA ASN A 19 7.55 1.10 -6.77
C ASN A 19 6.54 2.04 -7.44
N ARG A 20 5.24 1.79 -7.29
CA ARG A 20 4.17 2.67 -7.79
C ARG A 20 4.25 4.05 -7.12
N LEU A 21 4.44 4.10 -5.80
CA LEU A 21 4.62 5.34 -5.06
C LEU A 21 5.84 6.12 -5.56
N LYS A 22 6.99 5.44 -5.68
CA LYS A 22 8.23 6.03 -6.22
C LYS A 22 8.06 6.56 -7.64
N GLN A 23 7.22 5.93 -8.45
CA GLN A 23 6.94 6.33 -9.83
C GLN A 23 5.90 7.47 -9.93
N GLY A 24 5.35 7.94 -8.81
CA GLY A 24 4.34 9.00 -8.80
C GLY A 24 2.95 8.52 -9.26
N VAL A 25 2.67 7.22 -9.14
CA VAL A 25 1.32 6.70 -9.36
C VAL A 25 0.38 7.29 -8.30
N ALA A 26 -0.88 7.56 -8.69
CA ALA A 26 -1.91 8.08 -7.80
C ALA A 26 -1.98 7.32 -6.47
N HIS A 27 -2.02 8.07 -5.36
CA HIS A 27 -2.01 7.51 -4.01
C HIS A 27 -3.14 6.50 -3.77
N GLU A 28 -4.31 6.67 -4.42
CA GLU A 28 -5.41 5.70 -4.35
C GLU A 28 -5.01 4.31 -4.86
N LYS A 29 -4.32 4.24 -6.00
CA LYS A 29 -3.84 2.96 -6.56
C LYS A 29 -2.72 2.34 -5.73
N VAL A 30 -1.89 3.17 -5.10
CA VAL A 30 -0.86 2.69 -4.17
C VAL A 30 -1.54 2.09 -2.94
N ARG A 31 -2.56 2.78 -2.38
CA ARG A 31 -3.37 2.32 -1.25
C ARG A 31 -4.02 0.97 -1.55
N GLU A 32 -4.70 0.84 -2.68
CA GLU A 32 -5.32 -0.42 -3.12
C GLU A 32 -4.32 -1.59 -3.11
N THR A 33 -3.07 -1.33 -3.49
CA THR A 33 -2.02 -2.37 -3.51
C THR A 33 -1.65 -2.85 -2.11
N TYR A 34 -1.55 -1.92 -1.16
CA TYR A 34 -1.26 -2.25 0.25
C TYR A 34 -2.45 -2.92 0.93
N GLU A 35 -3.67 -2.48 0.63
CA GLU A 35 -4.90 -3.12 1.12
C GLU A 35 -5.05 -4.54 0.58
N GLU A 36 -4.69 -4.81 -0.68
CA GLU A 36 -4.63 -6.17 -1.21
C GLU A 36 -3.61 -7.03 -0.44
N ALA A 37 -2.44 -6.48 -0.11
CA ALA A 37 -1.45 -7.20 0.69
C ALA A 37 -1.99 -7.58 2.08
N LEU A 38 -2.76 -6.68 2.71
CA LEU A 38 -3.41 -6.95 3.99
C LEU A 38 -4.52 -7.99 3.86
N ALA A 39 -5.31 -7.95 2.79
CA ALA A 39 -6.33 -8.96 2.52
C ALA A 39 -5.71 -10.36 2.38
N VAL A 40 -4.63 -10.48 1.60
CA VAL A 40 -3.90 -11.76 1.46
C VAL A 40 -3.31 -12.22 2.80
N ALA A 41 -2.80 -11.30 3.62
CA ALA A 41 -2.30 -11.63 4.95
C ALA A 41 -3.40 -12.16 5.86
N ARG A 42 -4.60 -11.56 5.84
CA ARG A 42 -5.77 -12.03 6.59
C ARG A 42 -6.23 -13.41 6.15
N GLU A 43 -6.37 -13.62 4.85
CA GLU A 43 -6.77 -14.92 4.29
C GLU A 43 -5.78 -16.05 4.63
N ALA A 44 -4.49 -15.71 4.78
CA ALA A 44 -3.44 -16.65 5.14
C ALA A 44 -3.18 -16.78 6.64
N GLY A 45 -3.86 -16.01 7.50
CA GLY A 45 -3.59 -15.98 8.95
C GLY A 45 -2.25 -15.36 9.34
N LEU A 46 -1.72 -14.47 8.50
CA LEU A 46 -0.43 -13.78 8.65
C LEU A 46 -0.58 -12.31 9.07
N GLU A 47 -1.79 -11.87 9.41
CA GLU A 47 -2.11 -10.49 9.78
C GLU A 47 -1.23 -9.99 10.93
N ASP A 48 -0.99 -10.77 11.98
CA ASP A 48 -0.16 -10.35 13.12
C ASP A 48 1.30 -10.07 12.72
N SER A 49 1.81 -10.77 11.71
CA SER A 49 3.19 -10.62 11.25
C SER A 49 3.35 -9.49 10.23
N VAL A 50 2.36 -9.28 9.37
CA VAL A 50 2.44 -8.39 8.20
C VAL A 50 1.68 -7.09 8.42
N GLY A 51 0.58 -7.13 9.16
CA GLY A 51 -0.32 -6.01 9.44
C GLY A 51 0.41 -4.75 9.90
N PRO A 52 1.27 -4.80 10.93
CA PRO A 52 2.00 -3.62 11.41
C PRO A 52 2.84 -2.94 10.32
N LEU A 53 3.43 -3.72 9.40
CA LEU A 53 4.23 -3.18 8.30
C LEU A 53 3.37 -2.48 7.24
N VAL A 54 2.18 -3.03 6.96
CA VAL A 54 1.23 -2.48 5.99
C VAL A 54 0.60 -1.20 6.54
N GLU A 55 0.23 -1.17 7.81
CA GLU A 55 -0.34 -0.01 8.49
C GLU A 55 0.59 1.20 8.46
N VAL A 56 1.88 1.00 8.73
CA VAL A 56 2.88 2.08 8.65
C VAL A 56 2.93 2.67 7.23
N ARG A 57 2.93 1.81 6.20
CA ARG A 57 2.94 2.28 4.81
C ARG A 57 1.68 3.05 4.42
N LEU A 58 0.51 2.60 4.88
CA LEU A 58 -0.75 3.30 4.65
C LEU A 58 -0.75 4.67 5.34
N ALA A 59 -0.30 4.75 6.59
CA ALA A 59 -0.19 6.01 7.31
C ALA A 59 0.80 6.98 6.65
N ASP A 60 1.94 6.48 6.16
CA ASP A 60 2.91 7.29 5.40
C ASP A 60 2.31 7.81 4.10
N LEU A 61 1.59 6.96 3.37
CA LEU A 61 0.90 7.34 2.14
C LEU A 61 -0.15 8.43 2.39
N GLU A 62 -0.93 8.33 3.47
CA GLU A 62 -1.90 9.35 3.86
C GLU A 62 -1.24 10.68 4.26
N ARG A 63 -0.08 10.62 4.92
CA ARG A 63 0.72 11.82 5.20
C ARG A 63 1.20 12.48 3.90
N LEU A 64 1.79 11.71 2.98
CA LEU A 64 2.23 12.23 1.68
C LEU A 64 1.10 12.80 0.83
N ALA A 65 -0.08 12.17 0.88
CA ALA A 65 -1.28 12.67 0.21
C ALA A 65 -1.77 14.01 0.77
N ARG A 66 -1.62 14.25 2.08
CA ARG A 66 -1.98 15.52 2.72
C ARG A 66 -0.94 16.62 2.49
N GLU A 67 0.33 16.25 2.39
CA GLU A 67 1.44 17.20 2.15
C GLU A 67 1.54 17.62 0.68
N SER A 68 0.95 16.86 -0.24
CA SER A 68 0.85 17.23 -1.65
C SER A 68 -0.22 18.33 -1.80
N PRO A 69 0.12 19.54 -2.26
CA PRO A 69 -0.88 20.59 -2.45
C PRO A 69 -1.92 20.13 -3.49
N PRO A 70 -3.21 20.44 -3.29
CA PRO A 70 -4.20 20.23 -4.34
C PRO A 70 -3.76 21.02 -5.59
N PRO A 71 -3.99 20.50 -6.82
CA PRO A 71 -3.73 21.27 -8.02
C PRO A 71 -4.53 22.57 -7.93
N GLU A 72 -3.83 23.71 -7.95
CA GLU A 72 -4.45 25.03 -7.97
C GLU A 72 -5.44 25.06 -9.14
N LEU A 73 -6.73 25.14 -8.84
CA LEU A 73 -7.74 25.38 -9.87
C LEU A 73 -7.37 26.72 -10.53
N PRO A 74 -7.23 26.80 -11.86
CA PRO A 74 -6.89 28.05 -12.51
C PRO A 74 -7.97 29.07 -12.18
N ALA A 75 -7.57 30.17 -11.53
CA ALA A 75 -8.46 31.27 -11.23
C ALA A 75 -9.03 31.83 -12.54
N ALA A 76 -10.36 31.89 -12.62
CA ALA A 76 -11.11 32.41 -13.76
C ALA A 76 -11.07 33.93 -13.84
#